data_AF-A0A661Y0U9-F1
#
_entry.id   AF-A0A661Y0U9-F1
#
_cell.length_a   1.000
_cell.length_b   1.000
_cell.length_c   1.000
_cell.angle_alpha   90.00
_cell.angle_beta   90.00
_cell.angle_gamma   90.00
#
_symmetry.space_group_name_H-M   'P 1'
#
loop_
_entity.id
_entity.type
_entity.pdbx_description
1 polymer ?
#
loop_
_entity_poly.entity_id
_entity_poly.type
_entity_poly.pdbx_seq_one_letter_code
_entity_poly.pdbx_strand_id
1 'polypeptide(L)'
;MDLLLSNIKLNYLKAGLFRPFLYLIFFSVVVTACSSSSEQEMKNMRYDYFPAKTKIKYAHGFKVDYFSSYKIVEVFEEGEPNLPSNKYILVEQGTQVPEHDPDDIIVRVPITSVSCLSTTHIPYIKILGQVDKISGIGNPELVLDSSLLEQIKKEWTMGITTSGQVDIEKILEANTSILMAYPFDKMALEGIEKFDIPVVYIGEYLENSVLARAEWIKFFALFFNKEKIANRYFTEIEQEYMAAKSMIDSVAGGNQPTVFFGSFYQDVWFAPGGNSLVPGLLNDAGAKYLFSEDETTQNLTLDNEVILNKIPEIEFWGQIVTSNIDPIKPDFMAGDQRFLSTAEKAGTKYFYVNSKRSDYFGQANLEPAVLLKDLGNIFYPGLFLNHQFVYFQPLN
;
A
#
# COMPACT_ATOMS: atom_id res chain seq x y z
N MET A 1 12.62 -86.33 21.52
CA MET A 1 13.62 -85.81 22.47
C MET A 1 14.87 -86.59 22.15
N ASP A 2 15.66 -86.13 21.17
CA ASP A 2 16.84 -86.85 20.72
C ASP A 2 17.97 -85.89 20.35
N LEU A 3 19.15 -86.38 20.67
CA LEU A 3 20.43 -85.73 20.86
C LEU A 3 21.29 -85.69 19.58
N LEU A 4 22.21 -84.71 19.58
CA LEU A 4 23.62 -84.78 19.12
C LEU A 4 23.97 -84.87 17.61
N LEU A 5 24.54 -83.74 17.15
CA LEU A 5 25.87 -83.57 16.52
C LEU A 5 26.39 -84.66 15.55
N SER A 6 26.78 -84.26 14.32
CA SER A 6 28.20 -84.21 13.93
C SER A 6 28.48 -83.73 12.49
N ASN A 7 29.54 -82.91 12.38
CA ASN A 7 30.58 -82.85 11.35
C ASN A 7 30.23 -82.62 9.87
N ILE A 8 30.57 -81.43 9.35
CA ILE A 8 31.33 -81.29 8.09
C ILE A 8 32.36 -80.15 8.24
N LYS A 9 33.65 -80.50 8.17
CA LYS A 9 34.78 -79.59 7.95
C LYS A 9 34.81 -79.20 6.46
N LEU A 10 34.93 -77.91 6.15
CA LEU A 10 35.43 -77.45 4.84
C LEU A 10 36.68 -76.58 5.02
N ASN A 11 37.68 -76.89 4.20
CA ASN A 11 39.03 -76.35 4.21
C ASN A 11 39.06 -74.88 3.81
N TYR A 12 39.78 -74.06 4.59
CA TYR A 12 40.21 -72.72 4.20
C TYR A 12 41.52 -72.81 3.41
N LEU A 13 41.47 -72.47 2.12
CA LEU A 13 42.64 -72.19 1.29
C LEU A 13 42.66 -70.70 0.95
N LYS A 14 43.72 -70.06 1.46
CA LYS A 14 44.32 -68.76 1.14
C LYS A 14 43.80 -68.06 -0.13
N ALA A 15 43.23 -66.87 0.06
CA ALA A 15 43.32 -65.76 -0.88
C ALA A 15 43.61 -64.49 -0.09
N GLY A 16 44.89 -64.14 -0.01
CA GLY A 16 45.38 -62.93 0.62
C GLY A 16 45.29 -61.72 -0.30
N LEU A 17 45.25 -60.55 0.34
CA LEU A 17 45.59 -59.24 -0.18
C LEU A 17 44.77 -58.70 -1.36
N PHE A 18 43.57 -58.18 -1.11
CA PHE A 18 43.01 -57.05 -1.88
C PHE A 18 41.85 -56.41 -1.09
N ARG A 19 42.11 -55.91 0.12
CA ARG A 19 41.05 -55.32 0.97
C ARG A 19 41.39 -54.16 1.91
N PRO A 20 42.52 -53.43 1.82
CA PRO A 20 42.66 -52.17 2.56
C PRO A 20 42.48 -50.90 1.71
N PHE A 21 42.42 -50.98 0.38
CA PHE A 21 42.42 -49.77 -0.47
C PHE A 21 41.03 -49.14 -0.70
N LEU A 22 39.94 -49.86 -0.46
CA LEU A 22 38.58 -49.35 -0.69
C LEU A 22 38.02 -48.52 0.47
N TYR A 23 38.56 -48.65 1.68
CA TYR A 23 38.13 -47.87 2.85
C TYR A 23 38.82 -46.50 2.97
N LEU A 24 39.98 -46.32 2.32
CA LEU A 24 40.69 -45.04 2.30
C LEU A 24 40.12 -44.02 1.30
N ILE A 25 39.44 -44.48 0.25
CA ILE A 25 38.78 -43.59 -0.72
C ILE A 25 37.45 -43.07 -0.17
N PHE A 26 36.72 -43.86 0.61
CA PHE A 26 35.43 -43.46 1.18
C PHE A 26 35.56 -42.44 2.34
N PHE A 27 36.71 -42.41 3.03
CA PHE A 27 36.95 -41.43 4.11
C PHE A 27 37.42 -40.06 3.59
N SER A 28 37.91 -39.99 2.33
CA SER A 28 38.35 -38.72 1.73
C SER A 28 37.21 -37.87 1.15
N VAL A 29 36.06 -38.48 0.83
CA VAL A 29 34.90 -37.79 0.23
C VAL A 29 33.98 -37.14 1.29
N VAL A 30 34.04 -37.60 2.54
CA VAL A 30 33.22 -37.03 3.63
C VAL A 30 33.81 -35.71 4.17
N VAL A 31 35.12 -35.51 4.06
CA VAL A 31 35.78 -34.31 4.60
C VAL A 31 35.67 -33.09 3.68
N THR A 32 35.51 -33.28 2.36
CA THR A 32 35.33 -32.16 1.41
C THR A 32 33.90 -31.64 1.30
N ALA A 33 32.91 -32.36 1.86
CA ALA A 33 31.51 -31.91 1.88
C ALA A 33 31.15 -31.02 3.10
N CYS A 34 32.05 -30.90 4.08
CA CYS A 34 31.81 -30.13 5.31
C CYS A 34 32.48 -28.75 5.32
N SER A 35 33.27 -28.38 4.29
CA SER A 35 33.92 -27.07 4.21
C SER A 35 33.23 -26.08 3.26
N SER A 36 32.29 -26.52 2.43
CA SER A 36 31.62 -25.65 1.45
C SER A 36 30.49 -24.81 2.07
N SER A 37 29.88 -25.25 3.18
CA SER A 37 28.81 -24.50 3.85
C SER A 37 29.33 -23.27 4.59
N SER A 38 30.44 -23.40 5.32
CA SER A 38 31.00 -22.32 6.13
C SER A 38 31.59 -21.19 5.29
N GLU A 39 32.18 -21.50 4.12
CA GLU A 39 32.76 -20.50 3.22
C GLU A 39 31.67 -19.67 2.53
N GLN A 40 30.50 -20.26 2.27
CA GLN A 40 29.33 -19.61 1.68
C GLN A 40 28.57 -18.75 2.72
N GLU A 41 28.45 -19.22 3.97
CA GLU A 41 27.96 -18.41 5.11
C GLU A 41 28.85 -17.18 5.37
N MET A 42 30.18 -17.34 5.32
CA MET A 42 31.12 -16.24 5.55
C MET A 42 31.13 -15.21 4.41
N LYS A 43 30.83 -15.63 3.17
CA LYS A 43 30.74 -14.74 2.00
C LYS A 43 29.46 -13.90 2.02
N ASN A 44 28.34 -14.47 2.47
CA ASN A 44 27.06 -13.77 2.60
C ASN A 44 27.07 -12.69 3.70
N MET A 45 27.86 -12.87 4.78
CA MET A 45 27.96 -11.87 5.85
C MET A 45 28.66 -10.56 5.45
N ARG A 46 29.45 -10.54 4.35
CA ARG A 46 30.24 -9.37 3.91
C ARG A 46 29.60 -8.56 2.78
N TYR A 47 28.52 -9.04 2.18
CA TYR A 47 27.87 -8.40 1.05
C TYR A 47 26.55 -7.77 1.51
N ASP A 48 26.42 -6.45 1.34
CA ASP A 48 25.14 -5.75 1.54
C ASP A 48 24.28 -5.97 0.30
N TYR A 49 23.30 -6.87 0.41
CA TYR A 49 22.34 -7.17 -0.65
C TYR A 49 21.36 -6.02 -0.91
N PHE A 50 21.31 -5.01 -0.02
CA PHE A 50 20.43 -3.85 -0.11
C PHE A 50 21.21 -2.53 -0.03
N PRO A 51 22.09 -2.26 -1.02
CA PRO A 51 22.94 -1.06 -1.01
C PRO A 51 22.13 0.25 -1.11
N ALA A 52 20.93 0.19 -1.71
CA ALA A 52 19.99 1.30 -1.69
C ALA A 52 19.05 1.14 -0.50
N LYS A 53 19.18 2.04 0.49
CA LYS A 53 18.33 2.05 1.69
C LYS A 53 17.31 3.16 1.59
N THR A 54 16.11 2.92 2.06
CA THR A 54 15.11 3.97 2.16
C THR A 54 15.26 4.73 3.48
N LYS A 55 14.88 6.01 3.46
CA LYS A 55 14.73 6.84 4.65
C LYS A 55 13.33 7.40 4.62
N ILE A 56 12.56 7.16 5.67
CA ILE A 56 11.19 7.63 5.80
C ILE A 56 11.21 9.03 6.41
N LYS A 57 10.46 9.96 5.81
CA LYS A 57 10.46 11.39 6.19
C LYS A 57 9.08 11.88 6.65
N TYR A 58 8.01 11.32 6.08
CA TYR A 58 6.63 11.75 6.23
C TYR A 58 5.70 10.62 6.69
N ALA A 59 5.88 9.38 6.23
CA ALA A 59 5.05 8.25 6.66
C ALA A 59 5.36 7.88 8.11
N HIS A 60 4.30 7.55 8.86
CA HIS A 60 4.39 7.15 10.25
C HIS A 60 3.98 5.69 10.46
N GLY A 61 3.21 5.11 9.54
CA GLY A 61 2.64 3.77 9.72
C GLY A 61 3.60 2.61 9.48
N PHE A 62 4.88 2.85 9.15
CA PHE A 62 5.87 1.79 9.08
C PHE A 62 7.31 2.28 9.33
N LYS A 63 8.18 1.35 9.72
CA LYS A 63 9.64 1.54 9.74
C LYS A 63 10.35 0.34 9.11
N VAL A 64 11.60 0.54 8.70
CA VAL A 64 12.44 -0.52 8.15
C VAL A 64 13.87 -0.43 8.66
N ASP A 65 14.37 -1.56 9.14
CA ASP A 65 15.76 -1.77 9.51
C ASP A 65 16.45 -2.69 8.51
N TYR A 66 17.64 -2.28 8.05
CA TYR A 66 18.39 -3.00 7.02
C TYR A 66 19.56 -3.77 7.62
N PHE A 67 19.66 -5.05 7.23
CA PHE A 67 20.78 -5.92 7.51
C PHE A 67 21.41 -6.38 6.19
N SER A 68 22.54 -7.10 6.27
CA SER A 68 23.29 -7.50 5.08
C SER A 68 22.46 -8.33 4.09
N SER A 69 21.66 -9.29 4.59
CA SER A 69 20.89 -10.24 3.76
C SER A 69 19.38 -10.26 4.04
N TYR A 70 18.89 -9.45 4.99
CA TYR A 70 17.46 -9.29 5.23
C TYR A 70 17.11 -7.86 5.66
N LYS A 71 15.81 -7.54 5.67
CA LYS A 71 15.24 -6.31 6.21
C LYS A 71 14.19 -6.70 7.26
N ILE A 72 14.06 -5.91 8.31
CA ILE A 72 12.93 -6.01 9.24
C ILE A 72 12.01 -4.84 8.93
N VAL A 73 10.74 -5.13 8.69
CA VAL A 73 9.70 -4.13 8.43
C VAL A 73 8.64 -4.25 9.51
N GLU A 74 8.39 -3.16 10.20
CA GLU A 74 7.39 -3.08 11.27
C GLU A 74 6.31 -2.09 10.83
N VAL A 75 5.05 -2.51 10.94
CA VAL A 75 3.86 -1.72 10.58
C VAL A 75 3.12 -1.36 11.86
N PHE A 76 2.60 -0.14 11.93
CA PHE A 76 1.92 0.42 13.09
C PHE A 76 0.46 0.74 12.76
N GLU A 77 -0.41 0.56 13.76
CA GLU A 77 -1.80 0.98 13.70
C GLU A 77 -1.99 2.37 14.32
N GLU A 78 -3.10 3.01 13.97
CA GLU A 78 -3.46 4.33 14.49
C GLU A 78 -3.57 4.29 16.02
N GLY A 79 -2.93 5.24 16.69
CA GLY A 79 -2.94 5.34 18.16
C GLY A 79 -1.86 4.50 18.89
N GLU A 80 -1.12 3.63 18.19
CA GLU A 80 -0.08 2.77 18.79
C GLU A 80 1.30 2.91 18.12
N PRO A 81 1.93 4.10 18.13
CA PRO A 81 3.16 4.35 17.38
C PRO A 81 4.41 3.61 17.88
N ASN A 82 4.34 2.96 19.05
CA ASN A 82 5.47 2.26 19.67
C ASN A 82 5.31 0.74 19.71
N LEU A 83 4.16 0.22 19.28
CA LEU A 83 3.88 -1.21 19.27
C LEU A 83 3.52 -1.61 17.83
N PRO A 84 4.40 -2.33 17.12
CA PRO A 84 4.06 -2.78 15.77
C PRO A 84 2.89 -3.75 15.82
N SER A 85 1.88 -3.51 14.98
CA SER A 85 0.78 -4.46 14.78
C SER A 85 1.22 -5.68 14.00
N ASN A 86 2.22 -5.51 13.12
CA ASN A 86 2.79 -6.57 12.31
C ASN A 86 4.30 -6.37 12.11
N LYS A 87 5.02 -7.48 12.02
CA LYS A 87 6.46 -7.54 11.75
C LYS A 87 6.75 -8.52 10.64
N TYR A 88 7.49 -8.05 9.64
CA TYR A 88 7.88 -8.80 8.45
C TYR A 88 9.40 -8.88 8.36
N ILE A 89 9.93 -10.08 8.14
CA ILE A 89 11.35 -10.28 7.86
C ILE A 89 11.49 -10.59 6.37
N LEU A 90 11.99 -9.60 5.63
CA LEU A 90 12.19 -9.69 4.19
C LEU A 90 13.59 -10.23 3.91
N VAL A 91 13.69 -11.51 3.55
CA VAL A 91 14.95 -12.24 3.39
C VAL A 91 15.35 -12.31 1.92
N GLU A 92 16.59 -11.95 1.60
CA GLU A 92 17.10 -12.05 0.23
C GLU A 92 17.07 -13.50 -0.27
N GLN A 93 16.65 -13.70 -1.52
CA GLN A 93 16.64 -15.01 -2.16
C GLN A 93 18.01 -15.71 -2.10
N GLY A 94 18.00 -17.00 -1.77
CA GLY A 94 19.22 -17.81 -1.65
C GLY A 94 20.06 -17.54 -0.39
N THR A 95 19.60 -16.69 0.53
CA THR A 95 20.25 -16.46 1.82
C THR A 95 19.51 -17.15 2.97
N GLN A 96 20.18 -17.27 4.12
CA GLN A 96 19.65 -17.89 5.32
C GLN A 96 18.66 -16.95 6.04
N VAL A 97 17.55 -17.51 6.49
CA VAL A 97 16.59 -16.80 7.34
C VAL A 97 17.24 -16.57 8.71
N PRO A 98 17.25 -15.34 9.24
CA PRO A 98 17.80 -15.07 10.57
C PRO A 98 16.96 -15.75 11.67
N GLU A 99 17.50 -15.80 12.88
CA GLU A 99 16.71 -16.16 14.07
C GLU A 99 15.53 -15.17 14.22
N HIS A 100 14.34 -15.70 14.50
CA HIS A 100 13.09 -14.95 14.53
C HIS A 100 12.10 -15.60 15.50
N ASP A 101 11.10 -14.82 15.91
CA ASP A 101 10.02 -15.32 16.75
C ASP A 101 9.03 -16.16 15.92
N PRO A 102 8.33 -17.14 16.50
CA PRO A 102 7.39 -17.99 15.76
C PRO A 102 6.28 -17.24 15.02
N ASP A 103 5.90 -16.06 15.53
CA ASP A 103 4.83 -15.22 14.97
C ASP A 103 5.35 -14.22 13.92
N ASP A 104 6.67 -14.13 13.70
CA ASP A 104 7.25 -13.25 12.68
C ASP A 104 6.92 -13.78 11.27
N ILE A 105 6.46 -12.89 10.39
CA ILE A 105 6.12 -13.26 9.01
C ILE A 105 7.37 -13.16 8.13
N ILE A 106 7.82 -14.30 7.61
CA ILE A 106 9.00 -14.36 6.72
C ILE A 106 8.55 -14.25 5.26
N VAL A 107 9.19 -13.34 4.52
CA VAL A 107 8.95 -13.17 3.08
C VAL A 107 10.27 -13.20 2.34
N ARG A 108 10.37 -14.00 1.27
CA ARG A 108 11.56 -13.97 0.40
C ARG A 108 11.44 -12.87 -0.65
N VAL A 109 12.46 -12.03 -0.75
CA VAL A 109 12.50 -10.90 -1.68
C VAL A 109 13.66 -11.03 -2.69
N PRO A 110 13.50 -10.53 -3.93
CA PRO A 110 12.29 -9.91 -4.47
C PRO A 110 11.17 -10.93 -4.70
N ILE A 111 9.93 -10.55 -4.40
CA ILE A 111 8.76 -11.40 -4.65
C ILE A 111 8.52 -11.55 -6.15
N THR A 112 7.90 -12.67 -6.54
CA THR A 112 7.64 -13.00 -7.95
C THR A 112 6.16 -12.90 -8.34
N SER A 113 5.25 -12.81 -7.37
CA SER A 113 3.81 -12.78 -7.58
C SER A 113 3.08 -12.18 -6.37
N VAL A 114 2.16 -11.25 -6.56
CA VAL A 114 1.41 -10.59 -5.48
C VAL A 114 -0.07 -10.51 -5.83
N SER A 115 -0.90 -10.81 -4.84
CA SER A 115 -2.33 -10.52 -4.89
C SER A 115 -2.65 -9.30 -4.04
N CYS A 116 -3.54 -8.42 -4.52
CA CYS A 116 -3.95 -7.20 -3.82
C CYS A 116 -5.46 -7.20 -3.58
N LEU A 117 -5.91 -7.15 -2.33
CA LEU A 117 -7.34 -7.01 -2.04
C LEU A 117 -7.87 -5.60 -2.35
N SER A 118 -7.03 -4.57 -2.19
CA SER A 118 -7.36 -3.19 -2.52
C SER A 118 -6.78 -2.76 -3.86
N THR A 119 -7.57 -2.02 -4.65
CA THR A 119 -7.09 -1.40 -5.89
C THR A 119 -6.11 -0.24 -5.64
N THR A 120 -6.10 0.32 -4.44
CA THR A 120 -5.17 1.41 -4.04
C THR A 120 -3.71 0.97 -4.01
N HIS A 121 -3.45 -0.34 -3.91
CA HIS A 121 -2.11 -0.92 -3.90
C HIS A 121 -1.46 -0.90 -5.31
N ILE A 122 -2.29 -0.94 -6.36
CA ILE A 122 -1.87 -1.09 -7.76
C ILE A 122 -0.89 0.02 -8.20
N PRO A 123 -1.17 1.32 -7.98
CA PRO A 123 -0.31 2.40 -8.46
C PRO A 123 1.11 2.32 -7.89
N TYR A 124 1.27 1.93 -6.62
CA TYR A 124 2.58 1.77 -6.00
C TYR A 124 3.41 0.71 -6.73
N ILE A 125 2.82 -0.47 -6.97
CA ILE A 125 3.46 -1.57 -7.67
C ILE A 125 3.76 -1.19 -9.13
N LYS A 126 2.87 -0.41 -9.75
CA LYS A 126 3.03 0.11 -11.12
C LYS A 126 4.22 1.04 -11.27
N ILE A 127 4.36 2.04 -10.40
CA ILE A 127 5.49 2.98 -10.47
C ILE A 127 6.82 2.26 -10.25
N LEU A 128 6.83 1.17 -9.48
CA LEU A 128 8.01 0.31 -9.32
C LEU A 128 8.31 -0.58 -10.54
N GLY A 129 7.45 -0.52 -11.57
CA GLY A 129 7.56 -1.29 -12.80
C GLY A 129 7.31 -2.78 -12.58
N GLN A 130 6.41 -3.13 -11.65
CA GLN A 130 6.13 -4.53 -11.25
C GLN A 130 4.66 -4.91 -11.45
N VAL A 131 3.91 -4.22 -12.32
CA VAL A 131 2.48 -4.54 -12.60
C VAL A 131 2.33 -5.99 -13.07
N ASP A 132 3.31 -6.52 -13.80
CA ASP A 132 3.34 -7.91 -14.29
C ASP A 132 3.45 -8.95 -13.18
N LYS A 133 3.71 -8.51 -11.93
CA LYS A 133 3.72 -9.36 -10.74
C LYS A 133 2.36 -9.45 -10.07
N ILE A 134 1.38 -8.64 -10.46
CA ILE A 134 0.04 -8.67 -9.87
C ILE A 134 -0.72 -9.86 -10.44
N SER A 135 -0.85 -10.93 -9.66
CA SER A 135 -1.51 -12.17 -10.08
C SER A 135 -2.97 -12.26 -9.65
N GLY A 136 -3.37 -11.50 -8.62
CA GLY A 136 -4.76 -11.46 -8.14
C GLY A 136 -5.21 -10.08 -7.66
N ILE A 137 -6.49 -9.75 -7.84
CA ILE A 137 -7.12 -8.49 -7.42
C ILE A 137 -8.47 -8.75 -6.76
N GLY A 138 -8.72 -8.10 -5.61
CA GLY A 138 -9.97 -8.22 -4.87
C GLY A 138 -11.20 -7.74 -5.63
N ASN A 139 -11.16 -6.53 -6.18
CA ASN A 139 -12.29 -5.91 -6.90
C ASN A 139 -11.89 -5.48 -8.31
N PRO A 140 -11.73 -6.41 -9.27
CA PRO A 140 -11.28 -6.12 -10.64
C PRO A 140 -12.15 -5.07 -11.36
N GLU A 141 -13.43 -4.97 -11.03
CA GLU A 141 -14.39 -4.02 -11.60
C GLU A 141 -14.17 -2.57 -11.17
N LEU A 142 -13.34 -2.34 -10.15
CA LEU A 142 -12.92 -1.01 -9.70
C LEU A 142 -11.58 -0.58 -10.30
N VAL A 143 -10.93 -1.43 -11.08
CA VAL A 143 -9.63 -1.11 -11.69
C VAL A 143 -9.81 -0.10 -12.82
N LEU A 144 -9.10 1.02 -12.73
CA LEU A 144 -9.03 2.04 -13.77
C LEU A 144 -7.69 2.01 -14.55
N ASP A 145 -6.69 1.30 -14.05
CA ASP A 145 -5.39 1.19 -14.70
C ASP A 145 -5.46 0.36 -15.99
N SER A 146 -5.11 0.99 -17.11
CA SER A 146 -5.21 0.35 -18.43
C SER A 146 -4.29 -0.87 -18.59
N SER A 147 -3.10 -0.86 -17.98
CA SER A 147 -2.15 -1.97 -18.09
C SER A 147 -2.66 -3.19 -17.33
N LEU A 148 -3.28 -3.00 -16.18
CA LEU A 148 -3.86 -4.08 -15.39
C LEU A 148 -5.18 -4.58 -15.99
N LEU A 149 -6.02 -3.70 -16.55
CA LEU A 149 -7.20 -4.11 -17.32
C LEU A 149 -6.82 -5.03 -18.49
N GLU A 150 -5.69 -4.77 -19.15
CA GLU A 150 -5.18 -5.65 -20.19
C GLU A 150 -4.73 -7.02 -19.65
N GLN A 151 -4.08 -7.06 -18.48
CA GLN A 151 -3.70 -8.32 -17.82
C GLN A 151 -4.91 -9.15 -17.39
N ILE A 152 -5.93 -8.51 -16.82
CA ILE A 152 -7.19 -9.15 -16.44
C ILE A 152 -7.86 -9.75 -17.68
N LYS A 153 -7.93 -9.00 -18.79
CA LYS A 153 -8.49 -9.50 -20.06
C LYS A 153 -7.73 -10.70 -20.62
N LYS A 154 -6.43 -10.80 -20.36
CA LYS A 154 -5.56 -11.92 -20.76
C LYS A 154 -5.54 -13.06 -19.74
N GLU A 155 -6.31 -12.95 -18.64
CA GLU A 155 -6.34 -13.90 -17.53
C GLU A 155 -4.97 -14.10 -16.85
N TRP A 156 -4.06 -13.13 -16.98
CA TRP A 156 -2.78 -13.12 -16.26
C TRP A 156 -2.94 -12.61 -14.82
N THR A 157 -3.99 -11.83 -14.59
CA THR A 157 -4.40 -11.38 -13.26
C THR A 157 -5.84 -11.83 -13.01
N MET A 158 -6.06 -12.57 -11.93
CA MET A 158 -7.35 -13.15 -11.57
C MET A 158 -8.12 -12.27 -10.58
N GLY A 159 -9.45 -12.27 -10.67
CA GLY A 159 -10.29 -11.74 -9.59
C GLY A 159 -10.32 -12.72 -8.42
N ILE A 160 -9.87 -12.32 -7.23
CA ILE A 160 -9.75 -13.18 -6.04
C ILE A 160 -10.88 -13.02 -5.02
N THR A 161 -12.01 -12.44 -5.46
CA THR A 161 -13.25 -12.44 -4.70
C THR A 161 -14.35 -13.16 -5.48
N THR A 162 -15.32 -13.67 -4.73
CA THR A 162 -16.54 -14.27 -5.26
C THR A 162 -17.72 -13.74 -4.46
N SER A 163 -18.71 -13.14 -5.14
CA SER A 163 -19.88 -12.53 -4.50
C SER A 163 -19.54 -11.50 -3.42
N GLY A 164 -18.46 -10.73 -3.63
CA GLY A 164 -18.00 -9.69 -2.70
C GLY A 164 -17.28 -10.21 -1.45
N GLN A 165 -16.92 -11.49 -1.40
CA GLN A 165 -16.13 -12.10 -0.32
C GLN A 165 -14.80 -12.61 -0.85
N VAL A 166 -13.77 -12.61 -0.01
CA VAL A 166 -12.45 -13.16 -0.37
C VAL A 166 -12.58 -14.65 -0.68
N ASP A 167 -11.98 -15.08 -1.78
CA ASP A 167 -12.02 -16.46 -2.26
C ASP A 167 -10.62 -17.08 -2.17
N ILE A 168 -10.38 -17.87 -1.12
CA ILE A 168 -9.08 -18.51 -0.86
C ILE A 168 -8.68 -19.46 -1.99
N GLU A 169 -9.63 -20.18 -2.60
CA GLU A 169 -9.34 -21.10 -3.70
C GLU A 169 -8.77 -20.33 -4.91
N LYS A 170 -9.35 -19.17 -5.23
CA LYS A 170 -8.83 -18.29 -6.28
C LYS A 170 -7.50 -17.65 -5.94
N ILE A 171 -7.23 -17.31 -4.67
CA ILE A 171 -5.91 -16.82 -4.25
C ILE A 171 -4.83 -17.87 -4.53
N LEU A 172 -5.13 -19.14 -4.28
CA LEU A 172 -4.24 -20.27 -4.57
C LEU A 172 -4.07 -20.48 -6.08
N GLU A 173 -5.17 -20.41 -6.85
CA GLU A 173 -5.16 -20.53 -8.31
C GLU A 173 -4.34 -19.41 -8.97
N ALA A 174 -4.38 -18.20 -8.41
CA ALA A 174 -3.59 -17.05 -8.84
C ALA A 174 -2.08 -17.18 -8.56
N ASN A 175 -1.60 -18.30 -7.99
CA ASN A 175 -0.18 -18.54 -7.68
C ASN A 175 0.45 -17.37 -6.88
N THR A 176 -0.29 -16.93 -5.86
CA THR A 176 0.05 -15.78 -5.02
C THR A 176 1.27 -16.10 -4.13
N SER A 177 2.35 -15.30 -4.20
CA SER A 177 3.49 -15.46 -3.28
C SER A 177 3.38 -14.63 -2.00
N ILE A 178 2.67 -13.50 -2.06
CA ILE A 178 2.19 -12.75 -0.89
C ILE A 178 0.82 -12.16 -1.18
N LEU A 179 -0.01 -12.00 -0.16
CA LEU A 179 -1.28 -11.30 -0.23
C LEU A 179 -1.18 -9.94 0.47
N MET A 180 -1.48 -8.86 -0.23
CA MET A 180 -1.57 -7.52 0.35
C MET A 180 -3.03 -7.18 0.67
N ALA A 181 -3.28 -6.85 1.94
CA ALA A 181 -4.61 -6.64 2.50
C ALA A 181 -4.63 -5.43 3.43
N TYR A 182 -5.81 -4.96 3.82
CA TYR A 182 -5.95 -3.99 4.90
C TYR A 182 -6.13 -4.69 6.26
N PRO A 183 -5.75 -4.06 7.39
CA PRO A 183 -5.92 -4.65 8.72
C PRO A 183 -7.36 -5.11 9.00
N PHE A 184 -8.36 -4.38 8.49
CA PHE A 184 -9.77 -4.74 8.64
C PHE A 184 -10.21 -5.96 7.80
N ASP A 185 -9.39 -6.42 6.85
CA ASP A 185 -9.65 -7.65 6.08
C ASP A 185 -9.28 -8.93 6.86
N LYS A 186 -8.61 -8.80 8.03
CA LYS A 186 -8.08 -9.93 8.81
C LYS A 186 -9.11 -11.02 9.09
N MET A 187 -10.36 -10.64 9.40
CA MET A 187 -11.44 -11.60 9.64
C MET A 187 -11.87 -12.33 8.36
N ALA A 188 -11.89 -11.64 7.21
CA ALA A 188 -12.22 -12.24 5.92
C ALA A 188 -11.12 -13.20 5.41
N LEU A 189 -9.94 -13.17 6.03
CA LEU A 189 -8.77 -13.98 5.70
C LEU A 189 -8.55 -15.16 6.64
N GLU A 190 -9.47 -15.43 7.57
CA GLU A 190 -9.37 -16.61 8.45
C GLU A 190 -9.23 -17.91 7.64
N GLY A 191 -8.19 -18.70 7.92
CA GLY A 191 -7.89 -19.93 7.21
C GLY A 191 -6.77 -19.80 6.17
N ILE A 192 -6.38 -18.59 5.76
CA ILE A 192 -5.28 -18.37 4.81
C ILE A 192 -3.93 -18.82 5.39
N GLU A 193 -3.78 -18.79 6.72
CA GLU A 193 -2.57 -19.19 7.44
C GLU A 193 -2.20 -20.66 7.22
N LYS A 194 -3.13 -21.49 6.74
CA LYS A 194 -2.92 -22.91 6.44
C LYS A 194 -2.18 -23.16 5.12
N PHE A 195 -1.98 -22.13 4.30
CA PHE A 195 -1.48 -22.28 2.93
C PHE A 195 -0.09 -21.67 2.70
N ASP A 196 0.65 -21.33 3.77
CA ASP A 196 1.98 -20.73 3.69
C ASP A 196 2.06 -19.48 2.78
N ILE A 197 0.95 -18.72 2.68
CA ILE A 197 0.90 -17.43 1.97
C ILE A 197 1.02 -16.31 2.99
N PRO A 198 2.14 -15.56 3.02
CA PRO A 198 2.28 -14.38 3.86
C PRO A 198 1.23 -13.32 3.52
N VAL A 199 0.54 -12.82 4.55
CA VAL A 199 -0.36 -11.66 4.43
C VAL A 199 0.37 -10.42 4.92
N VAL A 200 0.48 -9.42 4.06
CA VAL A 200 1.07 -8.11 4.34
C VAL A 200 -0.05 -7.10 4.49
N TYR A 201 -0.19 -6.54 5.70
CA TYR A 201 -1.19 -5.53 5.99
C TYR A 201 -0.64 -4.14 5.67
N ILE A 202 -1.38 -3.37 4.87
CA ILE A 202 -0.98 -2.04 4.43
C ILE A 202 -1.79 -0.99 5.21
N GLY A 203 -1.15 0.11 5.63
CA GLY A 203 -1.75 1.15 6.48
C GLY A 203 -1.71 2.55 5.87
N GLU A 204 -1.50 2.68 4.56
CA GLU A 204 -1.31 3.97 3.89
C GLU A 204 -2.52 4.90 4.01
N TYR A 205 -3.72 4.32 4.14
CA TYR A 205 -4.97 5.06 4.30
C TYR A 205 -5.09 5.78 5.66
N LEU A 206 -4.29 5.40 6.65
CA LEU A 206 -4.24 6.03 7.98
C LEU A 206 -3.35 7.28 8.01
N GLU A 207 -2.57 7.53 6.96
CA GLU A 207 -1.74 8.73 6.88
C GLU A 207 -2.62 9.98 6.66
N ASN A 208 -2.39 11.01 7.47
CA ASN A 208 -3.14 12.28 7.42
C ASN A 208 -2.48 13.33 6.50
N SER A 209 -1.38 12.98 5.83
CA SER A 209 -0.73 13.84 4.84
C SER A 209 -0.61 13.12 3.50
N VAL A 210 -0.88 13.83 2.40
CA VAL A 210 -0.74 13.29 1.04
C VAL A 210 0.70 12.90 0.72
N LEU A 211 1.70 13.60 1.28
CA LEU A 211 3.11 13.22 1.15
C LEU A 211 3.45 11.98 1.97
N ALA A 212 2.90 11.87 3.19
CA ALA A 212 3.07 10.69 4.02
C ALA A 212 2.48 9.45 3.33
N ARG A 213 1.26 9.57 2.79
CA ARG A 213 0.63 8.51 2.00
C ARG A 213 1.43 8.14 0.76
N ALA A 214 1.87 9.12 -0.02
CA ALA A 214 2.70 8.88 -1.21
C ALA A 214 4.02 8.17 -0.87
N GLU A 215 4.57 8.44 0.33
CA GLU A 215 5.82 7.84 0.79
C GLU A 215 5.73 6.33 1.01
N TRP A 216 4.52 5.76 1.13
CA TRP A 216 4.32 4.32 1.18
C TRP A 216 4.83 3.59 -0.07
N ILE A 217 5.10 4.28 -1.19
CA ILE A 217 5.85 3.65 -2.30
C ILE A 217 7.17 3.02 -1.85
N LYS A 218 7.81 3.59 -0.82
CA LYS A 218 9.02 3.03 -0.21
C LYS A 218 8.73 1.70 0.49
N PHE A 219 7.59 1.54 1.17
CA PHE A 219 7.14 0.27 1.76
C PHE A 219 6.97 -0.80 0.68
N PHE A 220 6.19 -0.51 -0.37
CA PHE A 220 5.98 -1.46 -1.48
C PHE A 220 7.31 -1.86 -2.13
N ALA A 221 8.26 -0.93 -2.26
CA ALA A 221 9.56 -1.20 -2.86
C ALA A 221 10.42 -2.21 -2.10
N LEU A 222 10.21 -2.37 -0.79
CA LEU A 222 10.97 -3.30 0.05
C LEU A 222 10.78 -4.75 -0.41
N PHE A 223 9.58 -5.10 -0.88
CA PHE A 223 9.21 -6.44 -1.34
C PHE A 223 9.78 -6.79 -2.72
N PHE A 224 10.19 -5.79 -3.50
CA PHE A 224 10.70 -5.96 -4.87
C PHE A 224 12.19 -5.58 -5.01
N ASN A 225 12.87 -5.21 -3.92
CA ASN A 225 14.22 -4.64 -3.92
C ASN A 225 14.35 -3.42 -4.87
N LYS A 226 13.36 -2.52 -4.83
CA LYS A 226 13.25 -1.35 -5.73
C LYS A 226 13.44 -0.01 -5.02
N GLU A 227 14.11 0.02 -3.88
CA GLU A 227 14.32 1.22 -3.06
C GLU A 227 14.89 2.40 -3.84
N LYS A 228 15.84 2.13 -4.75
CA LYS A 228 16.42 3.18 -5.60
C LYS A 228 15.36 3.86 -6.48
N ILE A 229 14.41 3.10 -7.03
CA ILE A 229 13.32 3.64 -7.86
C ILE A 229 12.36 4.45 -6.98
N ALA A 230 11.92 3.87 -5.86
CA ALA A 230 11.02 4.53 -4.93
C ALA A 230 11.58 5.82 -4.35
N ASN A 231 12.84 5.83 -3.92
CA ASN A 231 13.50 7.01 -3.37
C ASN A 231 13.57 8.15 -4.40
N ARG A 232 13.92 7.83 -5.65
CA ARG A 232 13.95 8.82 -6.72
C ARG A 232 12.57 9.37 -7.01
N TYR A 233 11.59 8.49 -7.24
CA TYR A 233 10.21 8.89 -7.52
C TYR A 233 9.65 9.77 -6.40
N PHE A 234 9.82 9.33 -5.14
CA PHE A 234 9.34 10.09 -3.99
C PHE A 234 9.99 11.48 -3.88
N THR A 235 11.29 11.57 -4.16
CA THR A 235 12.00 12.87 -4.15
C THR A 235 11.44 13.82 -5.22
N GLU A 236 11.14 13.30 -6.41
CA GLU A 236 10.56 14.08 -7.51
C GLU A 236 9.16 14.60 -7.14
N ILE A 237 8.25 13.74 -6.67
CA ILE A 237 6.90 14.17 -6.29
C ILE A 237 6.90 15.12 -5.08
N GLU A 238 7.81 14.93 -4.13
CA GLU A 238 7.98 15.83 -2.97
C GLU A 238 8.39 17.24 -3.45
N GLN A 239 9.35 17.32 -4.37
CA GLN A 239 9.81 18.60 -4.93
C GLN A 239 8.68 19.30 -5.69
N GLU A 240 7.93 18.57 -6.51
CA GLU A 240 6.80 19.14 -7.25
C GLU A 240 5.69 19.63 -6.33
N TYR A 241 5.38 18.86 -5.28
CA TYR A 241 4.39 19.25 -4.27
C TYR A 241 4.80 20.52 -3.55
N MET A 242 6.03 20.57 -3.04
CA MET A 242 6.54 21.73 -2.31
C MET A 242 6.63 22.97 -3.18
N ALA A 243 6.96 22.83 -4.47
CA ALA A 243 6.92 23.93 -5.43
C ALA A 243 5.50 24.47 -5.65
N ALA A 244 4.52 23.58 -5.85
CA ALA A 244 3.12 23.97 -6.00
C ALA A 244 2.58 24.66 -4.73
N LYS A 245 2.87 24.09 -3.54
CA LYS A 245 2.52 24.67 -2.25
C LYS A 245 3.11 26.06 -2.08
N SER A 246 4.39 26.25 -2.41
CA SER A 246 5.03 27.57 -2.32
C SER A 246 4.39 28.63 -3.22
N MET A 247 3.90 28.24 -4.41
CA MET A 247 3.17 29.15 -5.30
C MET A 247 1.82 29.53 -4.70
N ILE A 248 1.10 28.58 -4.13
CA ILE A 248 -0.19 28.81 -3.45
C ILE A 248 0.00 29.72 -2.25
N ASP A 249 0.99 29.44 -1.39
CA ASP A 249 1.31 30.24 -0.20
C ASP A 249 1.60 31.71 -0.58
N SER A 250 2.18 31.96 -1.77
CA SER A 250 2.50 33.31 -2.25
C SER A 250 1.28 34.15 -2.64
N VAL A 251 0.15 33.52 -2.98
CA VAL A 251 -1.08 34.22 -3.38
C VAL A 251 -2.18 34.17 -2.33
N ALA A 252 -2.18 33.16 -1.46
CA ALA A 252 -3.19 33.00 -0.41
C ALA A 252 -3.20 34.22 0.53
N GLY A 253 -2.03 34.77 0.88
CA GLY A 253 -1.89 36.13 1.42
C GLY A 253 -2.77 36.51 2.61
N GLY A 254 -3.23 35.54 3.40
CA GLY A 254 -4.19 35.71 4.50
C GLY A 254 -5.68 35.77 4.09
N ASN A 255 -5.98 35.75 2.80
CA ASN A 255 -7.34 35.69 2.24
C ASN A 255 -7.67 34.25 1.80
N GLN A 256 -7.63 33.32 2.75
CA GLN A 256 -7.91 31.91 2.52
C GLN A 256 -9.42 31.70 2.37
N PRO A 257 -9.91 31.11 1.27
CA PRO A 257 -11.33 30.85 1.14
C PRO A 257 -11.77 29.80 2.16
N THR A 258 -12.96 29.97 2.73
CA THR A 258 -13.54 28.96 3.62
C THR A 258 -14.17 27.84 2.81
N VAL A 259 -13.72 26.61 3.07
CA VAL A 259 -14.10 25.42 2.30
C VAL A 259 -14.80 24.40 3.18
N PHE A 260 -15.97 23.96 2.72
CA PHE A 260 -16.61 22.75 3.23
C PHE A 260 -16.37 21.62 2.24
N PHE A 261 -16.04 20.44 2.76
CA PHE A 261 -15.91 19.22 1.99
C PHE A 261 -16.74 18.16 2.68
N GLY A 262 -17.75 17.63 2.01
CA GLY A 262 -18.68 16.71 2.64
C GLY A 262 -19.86 16.37 1.76
N SER A 263 -20.47 15.22 2.03
CA SER A 263 -21.56 14.66 1.26
C SER A 263 -22.68 14.17 2.19
N PHE A 264 -23.90 14.24 1.69
CA PHE A 264 -25.07 13.73 2.40
C PHE A 264 -25.32 12.27 2.06
N TYR A 265 -25.49 11.43 3.07
CA TYR A 265 -25.77 10.01 2.90
C TYR A 265 -26.59 9.49 4.08
N GLN A 266 -27.62 8.69 3.82
CA GLN A 266 -28.48 8.09 4.85
C GLN A 266 -28.97 9.11 5.91
N ASP A 267 -29.54 10.22 5.44
CA ASP A 267 -30.14 11.27 6.25
C ASP A 267 -29.20 12.09 7.17
N VAL A 268 -27.87 11.94 6.99
CA VAL A 268 -26.85 12.71 7.73
C VAL A 268 -25.76 13.25 6.81
N TRP A 269 -25.09 14.31 7.24
CA TRP A 269 -23.91 14.84 6.56
C TRP A 269 -22.65 14.16 7.08
N PHE A 270 -21.81 13.68 6.15
CA PHE A 270 -20.47 13.21 6.46
C PHE A 270 -19.44 14.22 5.96
N ALA A 271 -18.49 14.54 6.82
CA ALA A 271 -17.38 15.43 6.51
C ALA A 271 -16.09 14.92 7.19
N PRO A 272 -14.91 15.07 6.58
CA PRO A 272 -13.66 14.66 7.19
C PRO A 272 -13.36 15.46 8.47
N GLY A 273 -12.92 14.81 9.54
CA GLY A 273 -12.43 15.46 10.76
C GLY A 273 -11.20 16.32 10.50
N GLY A 274 -10.97 17.35 11.32
CA GLY A 274 -10.02 18.43 11.01
C GLY A 274 -8.55 18.00 10.91
N ASN A 275 -8.19 16.87 11.53
CA ASN A 275 -6.84 16.29 11.47
C ASN A 275 -6.69 15.16 10.44
N SER A 276 -7.64 15.01 9.50
CA SER A 276 -7.58 13.99 8.45
C SER A 276 -6.92 14.48 7.15
N LEU A 277 -6.73 13.56 6.19
CA LEU A 277 -6.04 13.82 4.92
C LEU A 277 -6.60 15.01 4.13
N VAL A 278 -7.92 15.09 3.96
CA VAL A 278 -8.55 16.08 3.07
C VAL A 278 -8.40 17.51 3.64
N PRO A 279 -8.69 17.79 4.92
CA PRO A 279 -8.41 19.09 5.53
C PRO A 279 -6.94 19.49 5.47
N GLY A 280 -6.01 18.55 5.67
CA GLY A 280 -4.58 18.81 5.49
C GLY A 280 -4.24 19.26 4.06
N LEU A 281 -4.78 18.56 3.06
CA LEU A 281 -4.62 18.94 1.64
C LEU A 281 -5.28 20.29 1.31
N LEU A 282 -6.47 20.58 1.85
CA LEU A 282 -7.14 21.87 1.67
C LEU A 282 -6.34 23.02 2.29
N ASN A 283 -5.77 22.81 3.47
CA ASN A 283 -4.89 23.78 4.12
C ASN A 283 -3.65 24.06 3.27
N ASP A 284 -3.00 23.01 2.75
CA ASP A 284 -1.86 23.17 1.84
C ASP A 284 -2.26 23.83 0.51
N ALA A 285 -3.52 23.67 0.08
CA ALA A 285 -4.12 24.38 -1.05
C ALA A 285 -4.48 25.85 -0.74
N GLY A 286 -4.09 26.35 0.43
CA GLY A 286 -4.30 27.74 0.83
C GLY A 286 -5.74 28.04 1.22
N ALA A 287 -6.55 27.04 1.57
CA ALA A 287 -7.92 27.19 2.02
C ALA A 287 -8.06 26.97 3.53
N LYS A 288 -9.12 27.55 4.13
CA LYS A 288 -9.50 27.29 5.51
C LYS A 288 -10.62 26.26 5.54
N TYR A 289 -10.35 25.06 6.05
CA TYR A 289 -11.39 24.05 6.22
C TYR A 289 -12.41 24.46 7.30
N LEU A 290 -13.70 24.29 7.02
CA LEU A 290 -14.81 24.73 7.89
C LEU A 290 -14.74 24.14 9.30
N PHE A 291 -14.27 22.90 9.44
CA PHE A 291 -14.11 22.19 10.71
C PHE A 291 -12.62 21.98 11.07
N SER A 292 -11.76 22.93 10.73
CA SER A 292 -10.30 22.86 11.00
C SER A 292 -9.93 22.80 12.49
N GLU A 293 -10.82 23.22 13.39
CA GLU A 293 -10.63 23.13 14.85
C GLU A 293 -10.96 21.74 15.43
N ASP A 294 -11.53 20.84 14.62
CA ASP A 294 -11.80 19.47 15.05
C ASP A 294 -10.51 18.65 15.07
N GLU A 295 -10.21 18.00 16.20
CA GLU A 295 -8.96 17.29 16.40
C GLU A 295 -9.00 15.83 15.90
N THR A 296 -10.13 15.37 15.36
CA THR A 296 -10.32 13.97 14.98
C THR A 296 -9.78 13.67 13.57
N THR A 297 -9.40 12.41 13.35
CA THR A 297 -8.95 11.86 12.06
C THR A 297 -10.09 11.17 11.31
N GLN A 298 -11.19 10.89 12.00
CA GLN A 298 -12.36 10.18 11.48
C GLN A 298 -13.37 11.15 10.85
N ASN A 299 -14.34 10.61 10.11
CA ASN A 299 -15.43 11.43 9.58
C ASN A 299 -16.36 11.88 10.71
N LEU A 300 -16.72 13.16 10.66
CA LEU A 300 -17.78 13.78 11.44
C LEU A 300 -19.15 13.39 10.87
N THR A 301 -20.09 13.14 11.77
CA THR A 301 -21.52 13.05 11.45
C THR A 301 -22.19 14.34 11.89
N LEU A 302 -22.77 15.07 10.94
CA LEU A 302 -23.29 16.42 11.15
C LEU A 302 -24.78 16.48 10.83
N ASP A 303 -25.53 17.16 11.70
CA ASP A 303 -26.96 17.38 11.50
C ASP A 303 -27.23 18.50 10.48
N ASN A 304 -28.38 18.42 9.80
CA ASN A 304 -28.79 19.39 8.77
C ASN A 304 -28.75 20.84 9.28
N GLU A 305 -29.23 21.11 10.49
CA GLU A 305 -29.27 22.48 11.05
C GLU A 305 -27.86 23.03 11.34
N VAL A 306 -26.88 22.17 11.67
CA VAL A 306 -25.48 22.61 11.85
C VAL A 306 -24.91 23.11 10.53
N ILE A 307 -25.11 22.35 9.45
CA ILE A 307 -24.63 22.74 8.12
C ILE A 307 -25.37 23.97 7.62
N LEU A 308 -26.72 23.99 7.68
CA LEU A 308 -27.52 25.13 7.21
C LEU A 308 -27.09 26.47 7.84
N ASN A 309 -26.78 26.46 9.14
CA ASN A 309 -26.31 27.66 9.83
C ASN A 309 -24.89 28.09 9.44
N LYS A 310 -24.06 27.16 8.95
CA LYS A 310 -22.68 27.41 8.51
C LYS A 310 -22.55 27.74 7.02
N ILE A 311 -23.54 27.42 6.19
CA ILE A 311 -23.51 27.73 4.73
C ILE A 311 -23.12 29.18 4.42
N PRO A 312 -23.59 30.21 5.15
CA PRO A 312 -23.18 31.59 4.89
C PRO A 312 -21.67 31.85 5.02
N GLU A 313 -20.93 30.98 5.71
CA GLU A 313 -19.47 31.03 5.84
C GLU A 313 -18.75 30.31 4.68
N ILE A 314 -19.44 29.49 3.89
CA ILE A 314 -18.83 28.60 2.89
C ILE A 314 -18.67 29.32 1.55
N GLU A 315 -17.42 29.55 1.14
CA GLU A 315 -17.09 30.07 -0.19
C GLU A 315 -17.00 28.95 -1.24
N PHE A 316 -16.45 27.80 -0.87
CA PHE A 316 -16.42 26.61 -1.74
C PHE A 316 -16.95 25.37 -1.04
N TRP A 317 -17.76 24.59 -1.75
CA TRP A 317 -18.30 23.32 -1.32
C TRP A 317 -17.83 22.19 -2.24
N GLY A 318 -17.01 21.29 -1.70
CA GLY A 318 -16.52 20.09 -2.36
C GLY A 318 -17.23 18.80 -1.93
N GLN A 319 -17.33 17.83 -2.82
CA GLN A 319 -17.72 16.46 -2.47
C GLN A 319 -17.06 15.42 -3.37
N ILE A 320 -17.03 14.17 -2.91
CA ILE A 320 -16.69 13.01 -3.75
C ILE A 320 -17.99 12.41 -4.28
N VAL A 321 -18.03 12.11 -5.56
CA VAL A 321 -19.11 11.36 -6.20
C VAL A 321 -18.57 10.11 -6.87
N THR A 322 -19.42 9.09 -6.93
CA THR A 322 -19.11 7.82 -7.61
C THR A 322 -20.23 7.56 -8.62
N SER A 323 -20.18 8.23 -9.78
CA SER A 323 -21.27 8.21 -10.76
C SER A 323 -20.76 8.30 -12.20
N ASN A 324 -21.55 7.75 -13.14
CA ASN A 324 -21.28 7.87 -14.56
C ASN A 324 -21.61 9.26 -15.13
N ILE A 325 -22.33 10.08 -14.37
CA ILE A 325 -22.66 11.47 -14.70
C ILE A 325 -21.97 12.41 -13.72
N ASP A 326 -21.57 13.58 -14.20
CA ASP A 326 -21.06 14.62 -13.32
C ASP A 326 -22.19 15.19 -12.47
N PRO A 327 -21.90 15.61 -11.23
CA PRO A 327 -22.93 16.13 -10.36
C PRO A 327 -23.45 17.46 -10.88
N ILE A 328 -24.65 17.82 -10.46
CA ILE A 328 -25.24 19.14 -10.63
C ILE A 328 -25.43 19.80 -9.27
N LYS A 329 -25.64 21.13 -9.23
CA LYS A 329 -25.85 21.85 -7.95
C LYS A 329 -26.93 21.21 -7.06
N PRO A 330 -28.06 20.71 -7.61
CA PRO A 330 -29.03 19.98 -6.82
C PRO A 330 -28.53 18.76 -6.04
N ASP A 331 -27.44 18.12 -6.46
CA ASP A 331 -26.89 16.97 -5.76
C ASP A 331 -26.25 17.34 -4.42
N PHE A 332 -25.94 18.63 -4.20
CA PHE A 332 -25.40 19.15 -2.93
C PHE A 332 -26.50 19.52 -1.92
N MET A 333 -27.77 19.30 -2.24
CA MET A 333 -28.90 19.82 -1.45
C MET A 333 -29.41 18.89 -0.37
N ALA A 334 -28.97 17.63 -0.34
CA ALA A 334 -29.53 16.62 0.56
C ALA A 334 -31.06 16.45 0.47
N GLY A 335 -31.67 16.79 -0.69
CA GLY A 335 -33.12 16.78 -0.85
C GLY A 335 -33.87 17.92 -0.15
N ASP A 336 -33.17 18.90 0.45
CA ASP A 336 -33.77 20.06 1.11
C ASP A 336 -33.39 21.38 0.40
N GLN A 337 -34.42 22.08 -0.11
CA GLN A 337 -34.28 23.33 -0.86
C GLN A 337 -33.58 24.46 -0.10
N ARG A 338 -33.59 24.40 1.24
CA ARG A 338 -32.92 25.38 2.11
C ARG A 338 -31.41 25.39 1.88
N PHE A 339 -30.77 24.26 1.58
CA PHE A 339 -29.33 24.20 1.32
C PHE A 339 -28.95 25.01 0.08
N LEU A 340 -29.56 24.71 -1.07
CA LEU A 340 -29.28 25.44 -2.31
C LEU A 340 -29.63 26.92 -2.18
N SER A 341 -30.81 27.23 -1.66
CA SER A 341 -31.25 28.65 -1.57
C SER A 341 -30.39 29.47 -0.61
N THR A 342 -29.81 28.85 0.43
CA THR A 342 -28.86 29.53 1.34
C THR A 342 -27.49 29.66 0.68
N ALA A 343 -27.00 28.62 0.01
CA ALA A 343 -25.71 28.61 -0.67
C ALA A 343 -25.68 29.58 -1.86
N GLU A 344 -26.77 29.66 -2.63
CA GLU A 344 -26.93 30.64 -3.72
C GLU A 344 -26.90 32.08 -3.20
N LYS A 345 -27.55 32.35 -2.05
CA LYS A 345 -27.50 33.68 -1.41
C LYS A 345 -26.10 34.02 -0.90
N ALA A 346 -25.35 33.01 -0.43
CA ALA A 346 -23.96 33.17 0.02
C ALA A 346 -22.96 33.28 -1.15
N GLY A 347 -23.37 32.96 -2.38
CA GLY A 347 -22.47 32.92 -3.53
C GLY A 347 -21.51 31.74 -3.52
N THR A 348 -21.87 30.64 -2.82
CA THR A 348 -21.05 29.44 -2.70
C THR A 348 -20.75 28.84 -4.08
N LYS A 349 -19.48 28.54 -4.32
CA LYS A 349 -19.00 27.82 -5.50
C LYS A 349 -18.88 26.34 -5.17
N TYR A 350 -18.95 25.50 -6.19
CA TYR A 350 -18.96 24.05 -6.00
C TYR A 350 -17.79 23.43 -6.75
N PHE A 351 -17.27 22.34 -6.21
CA PHE A 351 -16.30 21.49 -6.88
C PHE A 351 -16.53 20.04 -6.48
N TYR A 352 -15.94 19.10 -7.21
CA TYR A 352 -16.14 17.69 -6.94
C TYR A 352 -14.96 16.85 -7.39
N VAL A 353 -14.90 15.63 -6.88
CA VAL A 353 -14.10 14.55 -7.46
C VAL A 353 -15.06 13.47 -7.95
N ASN A 354 -14.86 12.96 -9.17
CA ASN A 354 -15.57 11.78 -9.64
C ASN A 354 -14.65 10.56 -9.62
N SER A 355 -14.79 9.74 -8.57
CA SER A 355 -13.96 8.55 -8.33
C SER A 355 -14.22 7.41 -9.34
N LYS A 356 -15.32 7.48 -10.11
CA LYS A 356 -15.62 6.52 -11.18
C LYS A 356 -14.85 6.83 -12.46
N ARG A 357 -14.47 8.10 -12.66
CA ARG A 357 -13.82 8.60 -13.89
C ARG A 357 -12.34 8.91 -13.70
N SER A 358 -11.93 9.21 -12.48
CA SER A 358 -10.56 9.49 -12.09
C SER A 358 -10.16 8.56 -10.95
N ASP A 359 -8.93 8.06 -10.97
CA ASP A 359 -8.42 7.15 -9.94
C ASP A 359 -7.97 7.93 -8.69
N TYR A 360 -8.93 8.57 -8.04
CA TYR A 360 -8.72 9.39 -6.84
C TYR A 360 -8.23 8.58 -5.64
N PHE A 361 -8.75 7.36 -5.46
CA PHE A 361 -8.36 6.52 -4.33
C PHE A 361 -7.06 5.75 -4.57
N GLY A 362 -6.69 5.51 -5.83
CA GLY A 362 -5.44 4.88 -6.22
C GLY A 362 -4.39 5.90 -6.65
N GLN A 363 -4.28 6.13 -7.96
CA GLN A 363 -3.20 6.91 -8.59
C GLN A 363 -2.97 8.29 -7.95
N ALA A 364 -4.02 8.97 -7.50
CA ALA A 364 -3.87 10.29 -6.88
C ALA A 364 -3.01 10.28 -5.61
N ASN A 365 -2.92 9.16 -4.89
CA ASN A 365 -2.02 9.00 -3.74
C ASN A 365 -0.55 9.17 -4.13
N LEU A 366 -0.20 8.99 -5.41
CA LEU A 366 1.14 9.15 -5.95
C LEU A 366 1.29 10.41 -6.82
N GLU A 367 0.27 11.26 -6.86
CA GLU A 367 0.24 12.53 -7.59
C GLU A 367 -0.19 13.72 -6.69
N PRO A 368 0.41 13.88 -5.49
CA PRO A 368 -0.03 14.90 -4.53
C PRO A 368 0.07 16.32 -5.10
N ALA A 369 1.04 16.59 -5.98
CA ALA A 369 1.18 17.89 -6.63
C ALA A 369 0.04 18.19 -7.62
N VAL A 370 -0.55 17.16 -8.25
CA VAL A 370 -1.69 17.32 -9.16
C VAL A 370 -2.95 17.67 -8.38
N LEU A 371 -3.20 16.95 -7.27
CA LEU A 371 -4.29 17.27 -6.34
C LEU A 371 -4.20 18.73 -5.86
N LEU A 372 -3.00 19.15 -5.48
CA LEU A 372 -2.75 20.49 -5.00
C LEU A 372 -2.92 21.57 -6.08
N LYS A 373 -2.50 21.29 -7.33
CA LYS A 373 -2.69 22.19 -8.46
C LYS A 373 -4.16 22.30 -8.89
N ASP A 374 -4.91 21.20 -8.84
CA ASP A 374 -6.36 21.24 -9.09
C ASP A 374 -7.05 22.18 -8.08
N LEU A 375 -6.86 21.95 -6.79
CA LEU A 375 -7.45 22.77 -5.73
C LEU A 375 -6.95 24.23 -5.79
N GLY A 376 -5.65 24.43 -5.99
CA GLY A 376 -5.06 25.75 -6.13
C GLY A 376 -5.67 26.55 -7.29
N ASN A 377 -5.95 25.92 -8.44
CA ASN A 377 -6.63 26.58 -9.55
C ASN A 377 -8.15 26.77 -9.34
N ILE A 378 -8.79 25.95 -8.50
CA ILE A 378 -10.19 26.16 -8.11
C ILE A 378 -10.30 27.39 -7.18
N PHE A 379 -9.43 27.47 -6.18
CA PHE A 379 -9.45 28.53 -5.17
C PHE A 379 -8.83 29.84 -5.66
N TYR A 380 -7.79 29.75 -6.50
CA TYR A 380 -7.06 30.88 -7.07
C TYR A 380 -6.97 30.73 -8.60
N PRO A 381 -8.06 31.04 -9.34
CA PRO A 381 -8.12 30.83 -10.79
C PRO A 381 -6.96 31.48 -11.55
N GLY A 382 -6.26 30.68 -12.35
CA GLY A 382 -5.13 31.12 -13.18
C GLY A 382 -3.76 31.04 -12.50
N LEU A 383 -3.66 30.55 -11.26
CA LEU A 383 -2.39 30.38 -10.55
C LEU A 383 -1.43 29.45 -11.31
N PHE A 384 -1.92 28.28 -11.72
CA PHE A 384 -1.18 27.32 -12.54
C PHE A 384 -1.66 27.41 -13.99
N LEU A 385 -1.08 28.34 -14.74
CA LEU A 385 -1.37 28.53 -16.17
C LEU A 385 -1.11 27.23 -16.95
N ASN A 386 -2.07 26.82 -17.78
CA ASN A 386 -2.08 25.57 -18.56
C ASN A 386 -2.27 24.26 -17.79
N HIS A 387 -2.49 24.29 -16.47
CA HIS A 387 -2.85 23.09 -15.72
C HIS A 387 -4.26 22.63 -16.10
N GLN A 388 -4.41 21.35 -16.42
CA GLN A 388 -5.70 20.72 -16.69
C GLN A 388 -6.16 19.98 -15.44
N PHE A 389 -7.44 20.15 -15.08
CA PHE A 389 -8.02 19.44 -13.94
C PHE A 389 -8.00 17.92 -14.16
N VAL A 390 -7.48 17.18 -13.19
CA VAL A 390 -7.37 15.71 -13.26
C VAL A 390 -8.33 15.04 -12.29
N TYR A 391 -8.31 15.44 -11.02
CA TYR A 391 -9.08 14.83 -9.94
C TYR A 391 -10.18 15.77 -9.44
N PHE A 392 -9.81 16.94 -8.92
CA PHE A 392 -10.79 17.93 -8.47
C PHE A 392 -11.20 18.82 -9.63
N GLN A 393 -12.51 18.95 -9.84
CA GLN A 393 -13.08 19.73 -10.92
C GLN A 393 -14.02 20.80 -10.37
N PRO A 394 -13.95 22.05 -10.86
CA PRO A 394 -14.99 23.03 -10.57
C PRO A 394 -16.31 22.57 -11.17
N LEU A 395 -17.41 22.80 -10.46
CA LEU A 395 -18.75 22.62 -10.98
C LEU A 395 -19.22 23.95 -11.58
N ASN A 396 -19.38 23.97 -12.90
CA ASN A 396 -19.79 25.16 -13.66
C ASN A 396 -21.25 25.54 -13.45
#